data_AF-A0A3C1YN96-F1
#
_entry.id   AF-A0A3C1YN96-F1
#
_cell.length_a   1.000
_cell.length_b   1.000
_cell.length_c   1.000
_cell.angle_alpha   90.00
_cell.angle_beta   90.00
_cell.angle_gamma   90.00
#
_symmetry.space_group_name_H-M   'P 1'
#
loop_
_entity.id
_entity.type
_entity.pdbx_description
1 polymer ?
#
loop_
_entity_poly.entity_id
_entity_poly.type
_entity_poly.pdbx_seq_one_letter_code
_entity_poly.pdbx_strand_id
1 'polypeptide(L)'
;MNWLLQIDTELQRVRPNENSGRTRTTARRIAGIALQHFYHQSSEDFIKLIQSAIDDSALPENVHSALERLAARLDANFKSPSIDPISDAMIVVEFIKNKTS
;
A
#
# COMPACT_ATOMS: atom_id res chain seq x y z
N MET A 1 -17.12 3.90 -7.67
CA MET A 1 -16.57 2.54 -7.48
C MET A 1 -16.22 2.39 -6.01
N ASN A 2 -16.63 1.33 -5.32
CA ASN A 2 -16.36 1.16 -3.89
C ASN A 2 -14.91 0.65 -3.72
N TRP A 3 -14.00 1.54 -3.33
CA TRP A 3 -12.57 1.23 -3.19
C TRP A 3 -12.30 0.21 -2.05
N LEU A 4 -13.15 0.17 -1.03
CA LEU A 4 -13.06 -0.84 0.04
C LEU A 4 -13.35 -2.25 -0.51
N LEU A 5 -14.32 -2.38 -1.41
CA LEU A 5 -14.61 -3.66 -2.06
C LEU A 5 -13.43 -4.15 -2.92
N GLN A 6 -12.71 -3.23 -3.56
CA GLN A 6 -11.49 -3.57 -4.31
C GLN A 6 -10.38 -4.04 -3.37
N ILE A 7 -10.21 -3.41 -2.21
CA ILE A 7 -9.25 -3.85 -1.18
C ILE A 7 -9.62 -5.23 -0.66
N ASP A 8 -10.89 -5.49 -0.33
CA ASP A 8 -11.34 -6.81 0.11
C ASP A 8 -11.04 -7.89 -0.93
N THR A 9 -11.23 -7.56 -2.21
CA THR A 9 -10.89 -8.46 -3.32
C THR A 9 -9.40 -8.77 -3.40
N GLU A 10 -8.52 -7.79 -3.16
CA GLU A 10 -7.08 -8.01 -3.11
C GLU A 10 -6.65 -8.79 -1.86
N LEU A 11 -7.26 -8.51 -0.69
CA LEU A 11 -6.99 -9.25 0.54
C LEU A 11 -7.33 -10.73 0.42
N GLN A 12 -8.42 -11.09 -0.26
CA GLN A 12 -8.79 -12.48 -0.53
C GLN A 12 -7.77 -13.23 -1.40
N ARG A 13 -6.89 -12.52 -2.12
CA ARG A 13 -5.83 -13.14 -2.92
C ARG A 13 -4.63 -13.55 -2.09
N VAL A 14 -4.47 -12.99 -0.88
CA VAL A 14 -3.38 -13.32 0.04
C VAL A 14 -3.63 -14.69 0.64
N ARG A 15 -2.79 -15.67 0.28
CA ARG A 15 -2.89 -17.02 0.87
C ARG A 15 -1.89 -17.21 2.00
N PRO A 16 -2.23 -18.02 3.03
CA PRO A 16 -1.23 -18.51 3.97
C PRO A 16 -0.12 -19.24 3.20
N ASN A 17 1.15 -18.98 3.56
CA ASN A 17 2.34 -19.55 2.91
C ASN A 17 2.59 -19.10 1.45
N GLU A 18 2.00 -17.98 1.02
CA GLU A 18 2.27 -17.44 -0.31
C GLU A 18 3.67 -16.84 -0.44
N ASN A 19 4.22 -16.85 -1.66
CA ASN A 19 5.53 -16.26 -1.96
C ASN A 19 5.55 -14.78 -1.53
N SER A 20 6.56 -14.40 -0.73
CA SER A 20 6.75 -13.04 -0.22
C SER A 20 6.74 -11.93 -1.27
N GLY A 21 7.06 -12.24 -2.54
CA GLY A 21 6.96 -11.28 -3.65
C GLY A 21 5.50 -10.99 -4.04
N ARG A 22 4.64 -12.00 -4.05
CA ARG A 22 3.20 -11.85 -4.33
C ARG A 22 2.51 -11.07 -3.22
N THR A 23 2.75 -11.42 -1.95
CA THR A 23 2.22 -10.68 -0.80
C THR A 23 2.55 -9.19 -0.88
N ARG A 24 3.79 -8.84 -1.23
CA ARG A 24 4.19 -7.43 -1.42
C ARG A 24 3.50 -6.74 -2.59
N THR A 25 3.33 -7.46 -3.69
CA THR A 25 2.63 -6.93 -4.86
C THR A 25 1.17 -6.63 -4.50
N THR A 26 0.53 -7.54 -3.77
CA THR A 26 -0.83 -7.35 -3.25
C THR A 26 -0.89 -6.18 -2.26
N ALA A 27 0.06 -6.08 -1.33
CA ALA A 27 0.15 -4.96 -0.39
C ALA A 27 0.25 -3.60 -1.10
N ARG A 28 1.11 -3.49 -2.12
CA ARG A 28 1.25 -2.28 -2.93
C ARG A 28 -0.02 -1.94 -3.70
N ARG A 29 -0.73 -2.95 -4.21
CA ARG A 29 -2.04 -2.76 -4.84
C ARG A 29 -3.06 -2.22 -3.84
N ILE A 30 -3.14 -2.79 -2.64
CA ILE A 30 -4.05 -2.34 -1.58
C ILE A 30 -3.78 -0.87 -1.23
N ALA A 31 -2.53 -0.52 -0.93
CA ALA A 31 -2.16 0.85 -0.63
C ALA A 31 -2.44 1.79 -1.82
N GLY A 32 -2.10 1.36 -3.04
CA GLY A 32 -2.35 2.11 -4.25
C GLY A 32 -3.83 2.39 -4.54
N ILE A 33 -4.72 1.41 -4.33
CA ILE A 33 -6.18 1.59 -4.45
C ILE A 33 -6.68 2.64 -3.45
N ALA A 34 -6.19 2.59 -2.21
CA ALA A 34 -6.55 3.58 -1.19
C ALA A 34 -6.09 4.99 -1.59
N LEU A 35 -4.83 5.13 -2.02
CA LEU A 35 -4.27 6.41 -2.46
C LEU A 35 -4.97 6.95 -3.72
N GLN A 36 -5.37 6.10 -4.66
CA GLN A 36 -6.16 6.50 -5.82
C GLN A 36 -7.46 7.17 -5.38
N HIS A 37 -8.13 6.58 -4.39
CA HIS A 37 -9.34 7.17 -3.82
C HIS A 37 -9.06 8.51 -3.14
N PHE A 38 -8.02 8.57 -2.30
CA PHE A 38 -7.66 9.77 -1.53
C PHE A 38 -7.26 10.95 -2.42
N TYR A 39 -6.45 10.72 -3.45
CA TYR A 39 -6.00 11.77 -4.36
C TYR A 39 -6.93 12.00 -5.57
N HIS A 40 -8.04 11.27 -5.66
CA HIS A 40 -8.93 11.27 -6.82
C HIS A 40 -8.20 11.02 -8.16
N GLN A 41 -7.20 10.14 -8.14
CA GLN A 41 -6.38 9.80 -9.30
C GLN A 41 -6.70 8.39 -9.82
N SER A 42 -6.65 8.19 -11.14
CA SER A 42 -6.84 6.89 -11.79
C SER A 42 -5.50 6.27 -12.26
N SER A 43 -4.45 6.33 -11.42
CA SER A 43 -3.12 5.84 -11.80
C SER A 43 -3.05 4.31 -11.78
N GLU A 44 -2.81 3.66 -12.92
CA GLU A 44 -2.57 2.21 -12.97
C GLU A 44 -1.21 1.80 -12.36
N ASP A 45 -0.30 2.76 -12.18
CA ASP A 45 1.03 2.54 -11.59
C ASP A 45 1.00 2.87 -10.09
N PHE A 46 0.64 1.87 -9.29
CA PHE A 46 0.57 1.99 -7.84
C PHE A 46 1.93 2.27 -7.19
N ILE A 47 3.04 1.83 -7.78
CA ILE A 47 4.37 2.12 -7.23
C ILE A 47 4.68 3.60 -7.36
N LYS A 48 4.45 4.18 -8.54
CA LYS A 48 4.64 5.63 -8.72
C LYS A 48 3.72 6.42 -7.81
N LEU A 49 2.47 6.01 -7.66
CA LEU A 49 1.53 6.68 -6.77
C LEU A 49 1.99 6.64 -5.30
N ILE A 50 2.48 5.48 -4.84
CA ILE A 50 3.08 5.36 -3.50
C ILE A 50 4.30 6.27 -3.37
N GLN A 51 5.18 6.32 -4.37
CA GLN A 51 6.36 7.17 -4.36
C GLN A 51 6.00 8.66 -4.28
N SER A 52 5.02 9.10 -5.07
CA SER A 52 4.53 10.49 -5.01
C SER A 52 3.88 10.81 -3.66
N ALA A 53 3.20 9.85 -3.03
CA ALA A 53 2.58 10.04 -1.72
C ALA A 53 3.62 10.15 -0.58
N ILE A 54 4.80 9.55 -0.72
CA ILE A 54 5.88 9.67 0.29
C ILE A 54 6.31 11.13 0.48
N ASP A 55 6.24 11.95 -0.58
CA ASP A 55 6.63 13.36 -0.52
C ASP A 55 5.50 14.28 0.00
N ASP A 56 4.31 13.74 0.28
CA ASP A 56 3.16 14.51 0.73
C ASP A 56 3.21 14.77 2.25
N SER A 57 3.68 15.96 2.63
CA SER A 57 3.75 16.41 4.03
C SER A 57 2.43 16.45 4.79
N ALA A 58 1.28 16.30 4.11
CA ALA A 58 -0.02 16.20 4.77
C ALA A 58 -0.28 14.81 5.38
N LEU A 59 0.53 13.81 5.05
CA LEU A 59 0.44 12.48 5.64
C LEU A 59 1.13 12.41 7.00
N PRO A 60 0.58 11.66 7.96
CA PRO A 60 1.24 11.47 9.25
C PRO A 60 2.46 10.54 9.12
N GLU A 61 3.41 10.67 10.04
CA GLU A 61 4.70 9.95 10.02
C GLU A 61 4.54 8.42 9.90
N ASN A 62 3.56 7.84 10.59
CA ASN A 62 3.28 6.41 10.52
C ASN A 62 2.87 5.94 9.12
N VAL A 63 2.13 6.78 8.37
CA VAL A 63 1.76 6.51 6.98
C VAL A 63 2.97 6.68 6.07
N HIS A 64 3.79 7.71 6.26
CA HIS A 64 5.05 7.87 5.53
C HIS A 64 5.94 6.63 5.67
N SER A 65 6.21 6.19 6.90
CA SER A 65 7.07 5.03 7.12
C SER A 65 6.49 3.75 6.50
N ALA A 66 5.17 3.58 6.50
CA ALA A 66 4.52 2.44 5.83
C ALA A 66 4.70 2.51 4.30
N LEU A 67 4.51 3.69 3.70
CA LEU A 67 4.71 3.90 2.26
C LEU A 67 6.17 3.68 1.85
N GLU A 68 7.14 4.16 2.63
CA GLU A 68 8.58 3.91 2.39
C GLU A 68 8.90 2.42 2.40
N ARG A 69 8.40 1.67 3.40
CA ARG A 69 8.58 0.22 3.49
C ARG A 69 7.95 -0.52 2.30
N LEU A 70 6.79 -0.05 1.82
CA LEU A 70 6.13 -0.61 0.64
C LEU A 70 6.85 -0.25 -0.67
N ALA A 71 7.40 0.95 -0.79
CA ALA A 71 8.12 1.43 -1.96
C ALA A 71 9.52 0.85 -2.12
N ALA A 72 10.12 0.34 -1.02
CA ALA A 72 11.46 -0.20 -1.01
C ALA A 72 11.68 -1.24 -2.14
N ARG A 73 12.71 -1.02 -2.95
CA ARG A 73 13.20 -2.00 -3.92
C ARG A 73 13.94 -3.10 -3.18
N LEU A 74 13.70 -4.35 -3.57
CA LEU A 74 14.55 -5.46 -3.17
C LEU A 74 15.79 -5.43 -4.05
N ASP A 75 16.95 -5.16 -3.47
CA ASP A 75 18.21 -5.53 -4.12
C ASP A 75 18.41 -7.06 -4.03
N ALA A 76 19.33 -7.61 -4.84
CA ALA A 76 19.59 -9.04 -4.92
C ALA A 76 20.08 -9.67 -3.59
N ASN A 77 20.48 -8.85 -2.62
CA ASN A 77 20.94 -9.21 -1.29
C ASN A 77 19.96 -8.77 -0.17
N PHE A 78 18.78 -8.23 -0.49
CA PHE A 78 17.99 -7.46 0.47
C PHE A 78 16.94 -8.30 1.21
N LYS A 79 17.06 -8.31 2.55
CA LYS A 79 15.91 -8.54 3.42
C LYS A 79 14.98 -7.34 3.30
N SER A 80 13.70 -7.60 2.98
CA SER A 80 12.64 -6.60 3.06
C SER A 80 12.74 -5.80 4.37
N PRO A 81 12.66 -4.47 4.35
CA PRO A 81 12.43 -3.72 5.59
C PRO A 81 11.00 -3.96 6.12
N SER A 82 10.06 -4.32 5.24
CA SER A 82 8.70 -4.71 5.60
C SER A 82 8.66 -6.19 6.03
N ILE A 83 8.42 -6.41 7.32
CA ILE A 83 8.20 -7.74 7.92
C ILE A 83 6.79 -8.25 7.56
N ASP A 84 5.80 -7.35 7.57
CA ASP A 84 4.42 -7.64 7.17
C ASP A 84 3.90 -6.55 6.21
N PRO A 85 4.04 -6.78 4.89
CA PRO A 85 3.60 -5.83 3.87
C PRO A 85 2.10 -5.55 3.92
N ILE A 86 1.29 -6.52 4.32
CA ILE A 86 -0.16 -6.33 4.38
C ILE A 86 -0.49 -5.39 5.52
N SER A 87 0.12 -5.58 6.68
CA SER A 87 -0.04 -4.63 7.79
C SER A 87 0.39 -3.22 7.41
N ASP A 88 1.50 -3.05 6.68
CA ASP A 88 1.92 -1.74 6.17
C ASP A 88 0.87 -1.11 5.25
N ALA A 89 0.29 -1.89 4.34
CA ALA A 89 -0.78 -1.39 3.47
C ALA A 89 -2.03 -0.99 4.26
N MET A 90 -2.38 -1.74 5.31
CA MET A 90 -3.55 -1.45 6.13
C MET A 90 -3.43 -0.16 6.94
N ILE A 91 -2.22 0.24 7.35
CA ILE A 91 -1.98 1.55 7.98
C ILE A 91 -2.43 2.69 7.04
N VAL A 92 -2.10 2.58 5.74
CA VAL A 92 -2.50 3.57 4.72
C VAL A 92 -4.02 3.57 4.53
N VAL A 93 -4.62 2.37 4.45
CA VAL A 93 -6.08 2.20 4.28
C VAL A 93 -6.85 2.82 5.45
N GLU A 94 -6.42 2.56 6.68
CA GLU A 94 -7.09 3.06 7.89
C GLU A 94 -7.03 4.57 7.98
N PHE A 95 -5.86 5.17 7.69
CA PHE A 95 -5.73 6.63 7.64
C PHE A 95 -6.70 7.25 6.64
N ILE A 96 -6.75 6.73 5.41
CA ILE A 96 -7.60 7.27 4.34
C ILE A 96 -9.08 7.11 4.71
N LYS A 97 -9.46 5.94 5.22
CA LYS A 97 -10.83 5.68 5.70
C LYS A 97 -11.24 6.70 6.76
N ASN A 98 -10.38 7.02 7.71
CA ASN A 98 -10.65 7.98 8.77
C ASN A 98 -10.70 9.44 8.28
N LYS A 99 -10.09 9.75 7.13
CA LYS A 99 -10.14 11.08 6.50
C LYS A 99 -11.33 11.29 5.57
N THR A 100 -11.87 10.22 4.99
CA THR A 100 -12.97 10.28 4.02
C THR A 100 -14.32 9.86 4.57
N SER A 101 -14.38 9.40 5.84
CA SER A 101 -15.64 9.12 6.56
C SER A 101 -16.15 10.38 7.24
#